data_AF-A0A963U375-F1
#
_entry.id   AF-A0A963U375-F1
#
_cell.length_a   1.000
_cell.length_b   1.000
_cell.length_c   1.000
_cell.angle_alpha   90.00
_cell.angle_beta   90.00
_cell.angle_gamma   90.00
#
_symmetry.space_group_name_H-M   'P 1'
#
loop_
_entity.id
_entity.type
_entity.pdbx_description
1 polymer ?
#
loop_
_entity_poly.entity_id
_entity_poly.type
_entity_poly.pdbx_seq_one_letter_code
_entity_poly.pdbx_strand_id
1 'polypeptide(L)'
;MGFLSVIVAAAAAWGFGAAYYMTLSRPWIVAAGIEIDEKGRPRGGSPLPFVLSAVAMILVAGMMRHIFARAGIDTAGAGFVAGLGIGLFFIAPWIMINNAYGMRPFRLTLIDGGYAVAGCAIIGTVLTLV
;
A
#
# COMPACT_ATOMS: atom_id res chain seq x y z
N MET A 1 22.77 -7.02 -3.06
CA MET A 1 21.72 -6.71 -4.06
C MET A 1 20.32 -6.85 -3.48
N GLY A 2 19.96 -7.98 -2.84
CA GLY A 2 18.59 -8.16 -2.33
C GLY A 2 18.09 -7.20 -1.24
N PHE A 3 18.96 -6.62 -0.40
CA PHE A 3 18.52 -5.61 0.59
C PHE A 3 18.24 -4.25 -0.06
N LEU A 4 19.04 -3.88 -1.07
CA LEU A 4 18.83 -2.63 -1.79
C LEU A 4 17.51 -2.65 -2.56
N SER A 5 17.20 -3.76 -3.24
CA SER A 5 15.93 -3.90 -3.97
C SER A 5 14.71 -3.78 -3.07
N VAL A 6 14.77 -4.28 -1.83
CA VAL A 6 13.71 -4.09 -0.82
C VAL A 6 13.52 -2.62 -0.48
N ILE A 7 14.61 -1.87 -0.23
CA ILE A 7 14.51 -0.44 0.10
C ILE A 7 13.98 0.37 -1.08
N VAL A 8 14.44 0.09 -2.30
CA VAL A 8 13.98 0.78 -3.51
C VAL A 8 12.50 0.47 -3.79
N ALA A 9 12.09 -0.80 -3.69
CA ALA A 9 10.70 -1.21 -3.87
C ALA A 9 9.77 -0.58 -2.82
N ALA A 10 10.18 -0.58 -1.54
CA ALA A 10 9.45 0.06 -0.46
C ALA A 10 9.31 1.57 -0.69
N ALA A 11 10.40 2.26 -1.06
CA ALA A 11 10.38 3.68 -1.34
C ALA A 11 9.46 4.04 -2.54
N ALA A 12 9.49 3.24 -3.61
CA ALA A 12 8.64 3.42 -4.78
C ALA A 12 7.15 3.31 -4.43
N ALA A 13 6.76 2.27 -3.68
CA ALA A 13 5.38 2.07 -3.27
C ALA A 13 4.93 3.08 -2.21
N TRP A 14 5.81 3.48 -1.29
CA TRP A 14 5.52 4.53 -0.31
C TRP A 14 5.28 5.89 -0.97
N GLY A 15 6.13 6.26 -1.93
CA GLY A 15 5.94 7.47 -2.75
C GLY A 15 4.66 7.42 -3.58
N PHE A 16 4.34 6.28 -4.17
CA PHE A 16 3.04 6.05 -4.82
C PHE A 16 1.88 6.24 -3.84
N GLY A 17 1.97 5.69 -2.62
CA GLY A 17 0.96 5.87 -1.59
C GLY A 17 0.70 7.33 -1.26
N ALA A 18 1.76 8.13 -1.09
CA ALA A 18 1.63 9.56 -0.90
C ALA A 18 0.86 10.22 -2.06
N ALA A 19 1.24 9.94 -3.31
CA ALA A 19 0.56 10.48 -4.49
C ALA A 19 -0.91 10.01 -4.59
N TYR A 20 -1.18 8.74 -4.27
CA TYR A 20 -2.50 8.12 -4.32
C TYR A 20 -3.47 8.79 -3.33
N TYR A 21 -3.08 8.91 -2.06
CA TYR A 21 -3.92 9.53 -1.03
C TYR A 21 -3.99 11.05 -1.15
N MET A 22 -2.98 11.71 -1.72
CA MET A 22 -3.10 13.14 -2.07
C MET A 22 -4.15 13.35 -3.17
N THR A 23 -4.12 12.51 -4.22
CA THR A 23 -5.06 12.58 -5.35
C THR A 23 -6.49 12.25 -4.93
N LEU A 24 -6.66 11.24 -4.07
CA LEU A 24 -7.97 10.81 -3.55
C LEU A 24 -8.30 11.40 -2.17
N SER A 25 -7.63 12.48 -1.78
CA SER A 25 -7.72 13.06 -0.43
C SER A 25 -9.16 13.35 -0.01
N ARG A 26 -9.95 14.04 -0.84
CA ARG A 26 -11.35 14.35 -0.55
C ARG A 26 -12.23 13.11 -0.31
N PRO A 27 -12.35 12.16 -1.26
CA PRO A 27 -13.18 10.97 -1.03
C PRO A 27 -12.65 10.09 0.10
N TRP A 28 -11.32 10.04 0.32
CA TRP A 28 -10.72 9.31 1.43
C TRP A 28 -11.06 9.92 2.79
N ILE A 29 -10.88 11.24 2.99
CA ILE A 29 -11.21 11.94 4.25
C ILE A 29 -12.67 11.69 4.64
N VAL A 30 -13.59 11.83 3.67
CA VAL A 30 -15.02 11.59 3.89
C VAL A 30 -15.28 10.13 4.28
N ALA A 31 -14.70 9.17 3.56
CA ALA A 31 -14.92 7.75 3.82
C ALA A 31 -14.27 7.28 5.14
N ALA A 32 -13.11 7.85 5.49
CA ALA A 32 -12.38 7.59 6.72
C ALA A 32 -12.98 8.33 7.94
N GLY A 33 -13.93 9.25 7.73
CA GLY A 33 -14.54 10.04 8.80
C GLY A 33 -13.51 10.91 9.54
N ILE A 34 -12.50 11.40 8.83
CA ILE A 34 -11.45 12.24 9.42
C ILE A 34 -12.00 13.64 9.62
N GLU A 35 -11.94 14.14 10.85
CA GLU A 35 -12.31 15.52 11.15
C GLU A 35 -11.36 16.50 10.45
N ILE A 36 -11.93 17.52 9.83
CA ILE A 36 -11.19 18.59 9.17
C ILE A 36 -11.34 19.91 9.92
N ASP A 37 -10.31 20.74 9.86
CA ASP A 37 -10.36 22.12 10.33
C ASP A 37 -11.05 23.05 9.32
N GLU A 38 -11.20 24.33 9.67
CA GLU A 38 -11.78 25.37 8.81
C GLU A 38 -11.03 25.57 7.48
N LYS A 39 -9.78 25.09 7.39
CA LYS A 39 -8.93 25.15 6.20
C LYS A 39 -8.99 23.85 5.39
N GLY A 40 -9.87 22.91 5.76
CA GLY A 40 -10.05 21.63 5.10
C GLY A 40 -8.92 20.63 5.34
N ARG A 41 -8.08 20.83 6.36
CA ARG A 41 -6.98 19.93 6.71
C ARG A 41 -7.40 18.98 7.83
N PRO A 42 -6.93 17.71 7.82
CA PRO A 42 -7.12 16.81 8.94
C PRO A 42 -6.70 17.45 10.27
N ARG A 43 -7.60 17.44 11.26
CA ARG A 43 -7.37 18.02 12.57
C ARG A 43 -6.39 17.14 13.36
N GLY A 44 -5.37 17.74 14.00
CA GLY A 44 -4.45 17.02 14.89
C GLY A 44 -3.39 16.14 14.20
N GLY A 45 -2.90 16.54 13.03
CA GLY A 45 -1.90 15.78 12.26
C GLY A 45 -0.65 15.39 13.07
N SER A 46 -0.39 14.08 13.14
CA SER A 46 0.83 13.50 13.71
C SER A 46 1.73 12.97 12.58
N PRO A 47 3.07 13.07 12.68
CA PRO A 47 3.97 12.43 11.72
C PRO A 47 4.02 10.90 11.86
N LEU A 48 3.49 10.34 12.96
CA LEU A 48 3.57 8.92 13.28
C LEU A 48 3.03 7.99 12.17
N PRO A 49 1.87 8.24 11.53
CA PRO A 49 1.38 7.38 10.45
C PRO A 49 2.32 7.32 9.23
N PHE A 50 3.06 8.40 8.94
CA PHE A 50 4.04 8.42 7.85
C PHE A 50 5.24 7.52 8.17
N VAL A 51 5.73 7.56 9.41
CA VAL A 51 6.82 6.70 9.87
C VAL A 51 6.37 5.23 9.88
N LEU A 52 5.19 4.94 10.42
CA LEU A 52 4.65 3.58 10.47
C LEU A 52 4.42 3.01 9.06
N SER A 53 3.90 3.80 8.12
CA SER A 53 3.73 3.37 6.74
C SER A 53 5.06 3.10 6.04
N ALA A 54 6.10 3.93 6.26
CA ALA A 54 7.42 3.69 5.71
C ALA A 54 8.02 2.37 6.20
N VAL A 55 7.94 2.11 7.52
CA VAL A 55 8.38 0.83 8.12
C VAL A 55 7.57 -0.35 7.55
N ALA A 56 6.25 -0.20 7.46
CA ALA A 56 5.38 -1.24 6.91
C ALA A 56 5.72 -1.57 5.45
N MET A 57 6.03 -0.58 4.61
CA MET A 57 6.43 -0.81 3.22
C MET A 57 7.74 -1.62 3.11
N ILE A 58 8.70 -1.37 4.00
CA ILE A 58 9.95 -2.17 4.06
C ILE A 58 9.63 -3.63 4.42
N LEU A 59 8.75 -3.86 5.41
CA LEU A 59 8.36 -5.21 5.82
C LEU A 59 7.63 -5.96 4.70
N VAL A 60 6.68 -5.31 4.04
CA VAL A 60 5.93 -5.88 2.90
C VAL A 60 6.89 -6.21 1.76
N ALA A 61 7.75 -5.28 1.35
CA ALA A 61 8.73 -5.52 0.29
C ALA A 61 9.73 -6.63 0.65
N GLY A 62 10.18 -6.69 1.91
CA GLY A 62 11.07 -7.74 2.40
C GLY A 62 10.44 -9.14 2.31
N MET A 63 9.18 -9.27 2.75
CA MET A 63 8.46 -10.55 2.69
C MET A 63 8.13 -10.95 1.25
N MET A 64 7.70 -9.99 0.42
CA MET A 64 7.47 -10.25 -1.01
C MET A 64 8.73 -10.73 -1.71
N ARG A 65 9.89 -10.10 -1.45
CA ARG A 65 11.19 -10.56 -1.98
C ARG A 65 11.49 -11.99 -1.56
N HIS A 66 11.27 -12.32 -0.27
CA HIS A 66 11.47 -13.67 0.23
C HIS A 66 10.59 -14.68 -0.54
N ILE A 67 9.31 -14.39 -0.69
CA ILE A 67 8.37 -15.25 -1.43
C ILE A 67 8.80 -15.40 -2.89
N PHE A 68 9.15 -14.30 -3.56
CA PHE A 68 9.52 -14.30 -4.98
C PHE A 68 10.78 -15.13 -5.24
N ALA A 69 11.79 -14.98 -4.38
CA ALA A 69 13.01 -15.78 -4.45
C ALA A 69 12.76 -17.28 -4.25
N ARG A 70 11.78 -17.66 -3.43
CA ARG A 70 11.40 -19.07 -3.20
C ARG A 70 10.50 -19.63 -4.29
N ALA A 71 9.69 -18.79 -4.92
CA ALA A 71 8.77 -19.15 -6.00
C ALA A 71 9.40 -19.08 -7.40
N GLY A 72 10.65 -18.60 -7.53
CA GLY A 72 11.30 -18.43 -8.83
C GLY A 72 10.71 -17.30 -9.67
N ILE A 73 10.21 -16.24 -9.02
CA ILE A 73 9.68 -15.05 -9.69
C ILE A 73 10.83 -14.07 -9.91
N ASP A 74 11.32 -14.01 -11.14
CA ASP A 74 12.54 -13.27 -11.52
C ASP A 74 12.35 -12.29 -12.70
N THR A 75 11.15 -12.22 -13.29
CA THR A 75 10.83 -11.29 -14.37
C THR A 75 9.88 -10.18 -13.92
N ALA A 76 9.99 -8.99 -14.53
CA ALA A 76 9.12 -7.85 -14.27
C ALA A 76 7.62 -8.16 -14.42
N GLY A 77 7.26 -8.92 -15.47
CA GLY A 77 5.88 -9.33 -15.72
C GLY A 77 5.36 -10.27 -14.63
N ALA A 78 6.15 -11.29 -14.26
CA ALA A 78 5.78 -12.21 -13.18
C ALA A 78 5.70 -11.51 -11.83
N GLY A 79 6.64 -10.61 -11.52
CA GLY A 79 6.65 -9.80 -10.31
C GLY A 79 5.44 -8.87 -10.21
N PHE A 80 5.07 -8.21 -11.30
CA PHE A 80 3.86 -7.39 -11.39
C PHE A 80 2.59 -8.20 -11.09
N VAL A 81 2.41 -9.34 -11.77
CA VAL A 81 1.22 -10.20 -11.62
C VAL A 81 1.15 -10.80 -10.21
N ALA A 82 2.28 -11.28 -9.68
CA ALA A 82 2.34 -11.80 -8.32
C ALA A 82 2.05 -10.70 -7.28
N GLY A 83 2.58 -9.49 -7.48
CA GLY A 83 2.28 -8.32 -6.66
C GLY A 83 0.80 -7.95 -6.68
N LEU A 84 0.18 -7.90 -7.87
CA LEU A 84 -1.26 -7.72 -8.00
C LEU A 84 -2.04 -8.81 -7.25
N GLY A 85 -1.62 -10.08 -7.36
CA GLY A 85 -2.25 -11.19 -6.67
C GLY A 85 -2.20 -11.05 -5.15
N ILE A 86 -1.04 -10.67 -4.60
CA ILE A 86 -0.88 -10.43 -3.15
C ILE A 86 -1.77 -9.28 -2.69
N GLY A 87 -1.74 -8.15 -3.39
CA GLY A 87 -2.55 -7.00 -3.03
C GLY A 87 -4.06 -7.27 -3.14
N LEU A 88 -4.50 -7.94 -4.21
CA LEU A 88 -5.90 -8.17 -4.53
C LEU A 88 -6.53 -9.32 -3.73
N PHE A 89 -5.81 -10.41 -3.55
CA PHE A 89 -6.36 -11.63 -2.96
C PHE A 89 -5.94 -11.87 -1.52
N PHE A 90 -4.88 -11.21 -1.03
CA PHE A 90 -4.51 -11.27 0.39
C PHE A 90 -4.86 -9.97 1.10
N ILE A 91 -4.34 -8.82 0.67
CA ILE A 91 -4.44 -7.60 1.49
C ILE A 91 -5.82 -6.94 1.39
N ALA A 92 -6.38 -6.77 0.18
CA ALA A 92 -7.67 -6.11 0.00
C ALA A 92 -8.84 -6.81 0.75
N PRO A 93 -8.92 -8.16 0.81
CA PRO A 93 -9.92 -8.84 1.64
C PRO A 93 -9.77 -8.57 3.14
N TRP A 94 -8.54 -8.54 3.67
CA TRP A 94 -8.30 -8.17 5.07
C TRP A 94 -8.72 -6.73 5.36
N ILE A 95 -8.44 -5.80 4.44
CA ILE A 95 -8.90 -4.41 4.54
C ILE A 95 -10.44 -4.36 4.54
N MET A 96 -11.09 -5.09 3.64
CA MET A 96 -12.54 -5.18 3.57
C MET A 96 -13.14 -5.68 4.89
N ILE A 97 -12.58 -6.74 5.46
CA ILE A 97 -13.03 -7.33 6.73
C ILE A 97 -12.89 -6.30 7.86
N ASN A 98 -11.72 -5.67 7.99
CA ASN A 98 -11.46 -4.69 9.05
C ASN A 98 -12.35 -3.46 8.94
N ASN A 99 -12.58 -2.97 7.72
CA ASN A 99 -13.49 -1.85 7.47
C ASN A 99 -14.95 -2.24 7.74
N ALA A 100 -15.38 -3.43 7.34
CA ALA A 100 -16.74 -3.91 7.56
C ALA A 100 -17.05 -4.04 9.07
N TYR A 101 -16.17 -4.68 9.85
CA TYR A 101 -16.33 -4.76 11.30
C TYR A 101 -16.23 -3.39 11.98
N GLY A 102 -15.44 -2.47 11.43
CA GLY A 102 -15.38 -1.08 11.88
C GLY A 102 -16.56 -0.22 11.41
N MET A 103 -17.60 -0.80 10.80
CA MET A 103 -18.76 -0.11 10.24
C MET A 103 -18.39 1.05 9.29
N ARG A 104 -17.25 0.92 8.60
CA ARG A 104 -16.76 1.90 7.64
C ARG A 104 -17.50 1.72 6.31
N PRO A 105 -17.73 2.82 5.55
CA PRO A 105 -18.38 2.72 4.25
C PRO A 105 -17.53 1.89 3.29
N PHE A 106 -18.18 1.07 2.44
CA PHE A 106 -17.49 0.21 1.46
C PHE A 106 -16.57 1.00 0.51
N ARG A 107 -16.84 2.30 0.31
CA ARG A 107 -15.95 3.20 -0.43
C ARG A 107 -14.53 3.25 0.16
N LEU A 108 -14.38 3.19 1.48
CA LEU A 108 -13.06 3.17 2.13
C LEU A 108 -12.29 1.90 1.75
N THR A 109 -12.97 0.75 1.73
CA THR A 109 -12.40 -0.51 1.26
C THR A 109 -11.90 -0.43 -0.18
N LEU A 110 -12.64 0.23 -1.08
CA LEU A 110 -12.22 0.40 -2.47
C LEU A 110 -10.96 1.28 -2.59
N ILE A 111 -10.88 2.36 -1.80
CA ILE A 111 -9.73 3.27 -1.81
C ILE A 111 -8.50 2.56 -1.21
N ASP A 112 -8.61 2.05 0.00
CA ASP A 112 -7.48 1.47 0.72
C ASP A 112 -7.04 0.12 0.10
N GLY A 113 -8.01 -0.67 -0.38
CA GLY A 113 -7.76 -1.89 -1.13
C GLY A 113 -7.13 -1.61 -2.50
N GLY A 114 -7.59 -0.59 -3.22
CA GLY A 114 -6.98 -0.15 -4.48
C GLY A 114 -5.53 0.29 -4.31
N TYR A 115 -5.23 1.03 -3.23
CA TYR A 115 -3.87 1.35 -2.83
C TYR A 115 -3.04 0.10 -2.57
N ALA A 116 -3.55 -0.88 -1.80
CA ALA A 116 -2.81 -2.10 -1.52
C ALA A 116 -2.49 -2.92 -2.78
N VAL A 117 -3.46 -3.03 -3.70
CA VAL A 117 -3.28 -3.71 -5.00
C VAL A 117 -2.19 -3.05 -5.82
N ALA A 118 -2.29 -1.74 -6.02
CA ALA A 118 -1.33 -1.00 -6.83
C ALA A 118 0.06 -0.93 -6.17
N GLY A 119 0.11 -0.72 -4.86
CA GLY A 119 1.35 -0.70 -4.08
C GLY A 119 2.09 -2.04 -4.17
N CYS A 120 1.40 -3.17 -3.99
CA CYS A 120 2.02 -4.48 -4.13
C CYS A 120 2.44 -4.77 -5.57
N ALA A 121 1.68 -4.35 -6.58
CA ALA A 121 2.10 -4.47 -7.98
C ALA A 121 3.43 -3.73 -8.23
N ILE A 122 3.54 -2.48 -7.74
CA ILE A 122 4.77 -1.68 -7.82
C ILE A 122 5.93 -2.36 -7.11
N ILE A 123 5.74 -2.82 -5.87
CA ILE A 123 6.77 -3.55 -5.12
C ILE A 123 7.23 -4.77 -5.93
N GLY A 124 6.28 -5.57 -6.41
CA GLY A 124 6.58 -6.79 -7.13
C GLY A 124 7.38 -6.55 -8.41
N THR A 125 7.01 -5.53 -9.18
CA THR A 125 7.78 -5.13 -10.37
C THR A 125 9.18 -4.66 -9.98
N VAL A 126 9.31 -3.73 -9.04
CA VAL A 126 10.61 -3.15 -8.67
C VAL A 126 11.57 -4.20 -8.11
N LEU A 127 11.08 -5.13 -7.28
CA LEU A 127 11.89 -6.23 -6.72
C LEU A 127 12.53 -7.12 -7.79
N THR A 128 11.97 -7.18 -8.99
CA THR A 128 12.48 -7.99 -10.11
C THR A 128 13.34 -7.19 -11.10
N LEU A 129 13.55 -5.90 -10.86
CA LEU A 129 14.36 -5.01 -11.70
C LEU A 129 15.74 -4.69 -11.11
N VAL A 130 15.95 -4.96 -9.81
CA VAL A 130 17.16 -4.61 -9.01
C VAL A 130 17.59 -5.77 -8.13
#